data_AF-A0A6L4AC23-F1
#
_entry.id   AF-A0A6L4AC23-F1
#
_cell.length_a   1.000
_cell.length_b   1.000
_cell.length_c   1.000
_cell.angle_alpha   90.00
_cell.angle_beta   90.00
_cell.angle_gamma   90.00
#
_symmetry.space_group_name_H-M   'P 1'
#
loop_
_entity.id
_entity.type
_entity.pdbx_description
1 polymer ?
#
loop_
_entity_poly.entity_id
_entity_poly.type
_entity_poly.pdbx_seq_one_letter_code
_entity_poly.pdbx_strand_id
1 'polypeptide(L)'
;MGPANLSFRAGSYTTVAAIGSLSAGTLQPAIVSESFSRLAAGNARVTVFHGIEDAPAVDVILADGTVLASGLAYGRSTVLNVPAGTYDIQVVPSGATSPVVLDLSGTTLNSRGYYFVAAVNRLADPGIALTVIGGNTIDGLPKGNGTIVDVAVADGRFTTLVAALQAAGLDSALRGNGPFTVFAPTDAAFAALPAGTVEALLADIPTLQSILLYHVVPGKVLSDEVVSLGGLTTLQGGSVRITVNENGVFINDAQVNITDIETYNGVIHVIDTVLIP
;
A
#
# COMPACT_ATOMS: atom_id res chain seq x y z
N MET A 1 -24.97 22.70 14.40
CA MET A 1 -23.62 22.33 14.91
C MET A 1 -22.67 23.46 14.61
N GLY A 2 -21.85 23.87 15.59
CA GLY A 2 -20.66 24.70 15.31
C GLY A 2 -19.55 23.86 14.66
N PRO A 3 -18.43 24.48 14.22
CA PRO A 3 -17.31 23.76 13.65
C PRO A 3 -16.72 22.76 14.65
N ALA A 4 -16.45 21.53 14.21
CA ALA A 4 -15.77 20.52 15.00
C ALA A 4 -14.26 20.77 14.99
N ASN A 5 -13.64 20.86 16.17
CA ASN A 5 -12.19 20.88 16.29
C ASN A 5 -11.66 19.44 16.18
N LEU A 6 -11.20 19.06 15.00
CA LEU A 6 -10.60 17.75 14.74
C LEU A 6 -9.08 17.85 14.86
N SER A 7 -8.47 16.90 15.56
CA SER A 7 -7.01 16.79 15.68
C SER A 7 -6.54 15.60 14.85
N PHE A 8 -5.60 15.85 13.93
CA PHE A 8 -5.02 14.82 13.06
C PHE A 8 -3.58 14.53 13.47
N ARG A 9 -3.12 13.30 13.20
CA ARG A 9 -1.72 12.90 13.37
C ARG A 9 -1.05 12.80 12.02
N ALA A 10 0.15 13.39 11.89
CA ALA A 10 0.96 13.25 10.69
C ALA A 10 1.24 11.76 10.40
N GLY A 11 1.19 11.38 9.13
CA GLY A 11 1.42 9.99 8.68
C GLY A 11 0.33 8.99 9.09
N SER A 12 -0.82 9.46 9.57
CA SER A 12 -1.96 8.60 9.91
C SER A 12 -3.11 8.82 8.93
N TYR A 13 -3.84 7.75 8.66
CA TYR A 13 -5.06 7.81 7.86
C TYR A 13 -6.26 7.90 8.79
N THR A 14 -7.23 8.72 8.41
CA THR A 14 -8.38 9.00 9.24
C THR A 14 -9.61 9.17 8.37
N THR A 15 -10.63 8.39 8.65
CA THR A 15 -11.97 8.58 8.10
C THR A 15 -12.77 9.44 9.08
N VAL A 16 -13.43 10.49 8.56
CA VAL A 16 -14.34 11.34 9.32
C VAL A 16 -15.77 11.02 8.88
N ALA A 17 -16.62 10.63 9.84
CA ALA A 17 -18.03 10.38 9.60
C ALA A 17 -18.89 11.37 10.40
N ALA A 18 -20.05 11.75 9.86
CA ALA A 18 -21.11 12.37 10.65
C ALA A 18 -22.08 11.27 11.09
N ILE A 19 -22.32 11.14 12.39
CA ILE A 19 -23.21 10.12 12.96
C ILE A 19 -24.29 10.77 13.82
N GLY A 20 -25.40 10.06 14.01
CA GLY A 20 -26.57 10.54 14.74
C GLY A 20 -27.64 11.11 13.82
N SER A 21 -28.69 11.69 14.41
CA SER A 21 -29.85 12.19 13.70
C SER A 21 -29.91 13.70 13.67
N LEU A 22 -30.13 14.26 12.47
CA LEU A 22 -30.35 15.69 12.30
C LEU A 22 -31.64 16.13 12.99
N SER A 23 -32.72 15.35 12.86
CA SER A 23 -34.02 15.68 13.43
C SER A 23 -34.06 15.53 14.95
N ALA A 24 -33.25 14.63 15.51
CA ALA A 24 -33.11 14.47 16.96
C ALA A 24 -32.10 15.45 17.58
N GLY A 25 -31.34 16.20 16.75
CA GLY A 25 -30.31 17.11 17.23
C GLY A 25 -29.07 16.41 17.81
N THR A 26 -28.85 15.14 17.49
CA THR A 26 -27.77 14.29 18.03
C THR A 26 -26.58 14.14 17.08
N LEU A 27 -26.61 14.83 15.93
CA LEU A 27 -25.49 14.80 14.98
C LEU A 27 -24.17 15.21 15.64
N GLN A 28 -23.15 14.39 15.42
CA GLN A 28 -21.79 14.61 15.90
C GLN A 28 -20.76 14.02 14.93
N PRO A 29 -19.53 14.56 14.88
CA PRO A 29 -18.44 13.95 14.13
C PRO A 29 -17.91 12.70 14.86
N ALA A 30 -17.59 11.66 14.09
CA ALA A 30 -16.83 10.51 14.53
C ALA A 30 -15.51 10.44 13.77
N ILE A 31 -14.42 10.26 14.52
CA ILE A 31 -13.08 10.08 13.97
C ILE A 31 -12.77 8.58 14.02
N VAL A 32 -12.57 7.99 12.85
CA VAL A 32 -12.16 6.61 12.71
C VAL A 32 -10.68 6.57 12.32
N SER A 33 -9.86 6.08 13.24
CA SER A 33 -8.45 5.83 12.95
C SER A 33 -8.33 4.59 12.08
N GLU A 34 -7.60 4.70 10.98
CA GLU A 34 -7.37 3.61 10.05
C GLU A 34 -5.90 3.23 10.02
N SER A 35 -5.62 1.93 9.94
CA SER A 35 -4.27 1.42 9.87
C SER A 35 -3.99 0.83 8.49
N PHE A 36 -3.10 1.48 7.75
CA PHE A 36 -2.58 1.02 6.47
C PHE A 36 -1.16 0.47 6.61
N SER A 37 -0.80 0.00 7.81
CA SER A 37 0.46 -0.72 7.98
C SER A 37 0.49 -1.93 7.05
N ARG A 38 1.64 -2.17 6.40
CA ARG A 38 1.84 -3.27 5.44
C ARG A 38 1.24 -4.59 5.93
N LEU A 39 0.46 -5.23 5.05
CA LEU A 39 -0.08 -6.57 5.25
C LEU A 39 0.82 -7.60 4.59
N ALA A 40 1.01 -8.75 5.27
CA ALA A 40 1.62 -9.91 4.66
C ALA A 40 0.76 -10.42 3.50
N ALA A 41 1.40 -11.01 2.48
CA ALA A 41 0.69 -11.67 1.39
C ALA A 41 -0.27 -12.72 1.95
N GLY A 42 -1.46 -12.83 1.37
CA GLY A 42 -2.52 -13.73 1.81
C GLY A 42 -3.36 -13.21 2.97
N ASN A 43 -3.16 -11.98 3.44
CA ASN A 43 -3.99 -11.35 4.48
C ASN A 43 -4.70 -10.10 3.96
N ALA A 44 -5.83 -9.78 4.57
CA ALA A 44 -6.61 -8.57 4.39
C ALA A 44 -6.89 -7.89 5.74
N ARG A 45 -7.23 -6.59 5.69
CA ARG A 45 -7.62 -5.83 6.87
C ARG A 45 -8.96 -5.17 6.67
N VAL A 46 -9.83 -5.30 7.66
CA VAL A 46 -11.16 -4.69 7.66
C VAL A 46 -11.31 -3.80 8.89
N THR A 47 -11.48 -2.50 8.68
CA THR A 47 -11.91 -1.56 9.72
C THR A 47 -13.43 -1.59 9.76
N VAL A 48 -14.01 -2.01 10.88
CA VAL A 48 -15.46 -1.99 11.08
C VAL A 48 -15.81 -0.84 12.01
N PHE A 49 -16.72 0.04 11.59
CA PHE A 49 -17.22 1.18 12.34
C PHE A 49 -18.71 1.02 12.63
N HIS A 50 -19.09 1.25 13.89
CA HIS A 50 -20.48 1.20 14.32
C HIS A 50 -21.05 2.61 14.47
N GLY A 51 -21.94 3.00 13.54
CA GLY A 51 -22.59 4.31 13.51
C GLY A 51 -24.11 4.25 13.56
N ILE A 52 -24.70 3.15 14.07
CA ILE A 52 -26.15 2.98 14.18
C ILE A 52 -26.59 3.49 15.55
N GLU A 53 -27.36 4.57 15.56
CA GLU A 53 -27.61 5.35 16.77
C GLU A 53 -28.48 4.63 17.80
N ASP A 54 -29.41 3.79 17.35
CA ASP A 54 -30.41 3.10 18.18
C ASP A 54 -30.05 1.64 18.48
N ALA A 55 -28.87 1.19 18.05
CA ALA A 55 -28.37 -0.16 18.32
C ALA A 55 -27.63 -0.24 19.66
N PRO A 56 -27.72 -1.37 20.39
CA PRO A 56 -26.75 -1.67 21.43
C PRO A 56 -25.36 -1.89 20.81
N ALA A 57 -24.34 -2.17 21.65
CA ALA A 57 -23.06 -2.64 21.13
C ALA A 57 -23.27 -3.81 20.16
N VAL A 58 -22.44 -3.89 19.13
CA VAL A 58 -22.56 -4.89 18.05
C VAL A 58 -21.39 -5.85 18.02
N ASP A 59 -21.64 -7.07 17.57
CA ASP A 59 -20.63 -8.05 17.23
C ASP A 59 -20.48 -8.13 15.70
N VAL A 60 -19.26 -8.41 15.24
CA VAL A 60 -18.97 -8.77 13.86
C VAL A 60 -18.79 -10.27 13.83
N ILE A 61 -19.64 -10.96 13.08
CA ILE A 61 -19.67 -12.42 13.02
C ILE A 61 -19.53 -12.91 11.57
N LEU A 62 -19.20 -14.18 11.40
CA LEU A 62 -19.44 -14.90 10.16
C LEU A 62 -20.83 -15.56 10.20
N ALA A 63 -21.39 -15.88 9.04
CA ALA A 63 -22.70 -16.55 8.93
C ALA A 63 -22.79 -17.90 9.66
N ASP A 64 -21.65 -18.55 9.93
CA ASP A 64 -21.58 -19.77 10.76
C ASP A 64 -21.62 -19.50 12.28
N GLY A 65 -21.69 -18.23 12.69
CA GLY A 65 -21.71 -17.79 14.08
C GLY A 65 -20.33 -17.48 14.68
N THR A 66 -19.24 -17.65 13.93
CA THR A 66 -17.89 -17.32 14.40
C THR A 66 -17.78 -15.82 14.67
N VAL A 67 -17.39 -15.45 15.90
CA VAL A 67 -17.24 -14.04 16.28
C VAL A 67 -15.84 -13.54 15.91
N LEU A 68 -15.78 -12.53 15.04
CA LEU A 68 -14.54 -11.86 14.62
C LEU A 68 -14.20 -10.68 15.55
N ALA A 69 -15.21 -9.97 16.04
CA ALA A 69 -15.08 -8.96 17.08
C ALA A 69 -16.39 -8.84 17.87
N SER A 70 -16.30 -8.45 19.13
CA SER A 70 -17.46 -8.35 20.01
C SER A 70 -17.50 -7.02 20.76
N GLY A 71 -18.71 -6.56 21.07
CA GLY A 71 -18.96 -5.43 21.96
C GLY A 71 -18.55 -4.08 21.38
N LEU A 72 -18.59 -3.92 20.06
CA LEU A 72 -18.25 -2.66 19.40
C LEU A 72 -19.32 -1.60 19.72
N ALA A 73 -18.96 -0.60 20.54
CA ALA A 73 -19.86 0.46 20.97
C ALA A 73 -20.13 1.50 19.87
N TYR A 74 -21.27 2.20 19.97
CA TYR A 74 -21.66 3.28 19.05
C TYR A 74 -20.58 4.37 18.95
N GLY A 75 -20.29 4.80 17.72
CA GLY A 75 -19.25 5.77 17.40
C GLY A 75 -17.83 5.23 17.53
N ARG A 76 -17.64 3.92 17.70
CA ARG A 76 -16.32 3.27 17.75
C ARG A 76 -16.05 2.41 16.53
N SER A 77 -14.77 2.14 16.30
CA SER A 77 -14.30 1.21 15.28
C SER A 77 -13.42 0.11 15.88
N THR A 78 -13.32 -1.01 15.18
CA THR A 78 -12.37 -2.09 15.42
C THR A 78 -11.67 -2.47 14.12
N VAL A 79 -10.48 -3.07 14.23
CA VAL A 79 -9.69 -3.53 13.10
C VAL A 79 -9.58 -5.04 13.15
N LEU A 80 -10.02 -5.70 12.08
CA LEU A 80 -9.92 -7.13 11.88
C LEU A 80 -8.77 -7.41 10.91
N ASN A 81 -7.83 -8.26 11.29
CA ASN A 81 -6.86 -8.84 10.35
C ASN A 81 -7.31 -10.26 10.08
N VAL A 82 -7.63 -10.57 8.83
CA VAL A 82 -8.17 -11.86 8.41
C VAL A 82 -7.40 -12.36 7.19
N PRO A 83 -7.36 -13.67 6.93
CA PRO A 83 -6.88 -14.18 5.65
C PRO A 83 -7.61 -13.53 4.45
N ALA A 84 -6.95 -13.51 3.29
CA ALA A 84 -7.61 -13.18 2.04
C ALA A 84 -8.53 -14.33 1.64
N GLY A 85 -9.72 -14.01 1.14
CA GLY A 85 -10.75 -14.99 0.83
C GLY A 85 -12.13 -14.37 0.74
N THR A 86 -13.12 -15.21 0.47
CA THR A 86 -14.53 -14.82 0.47
C THR A 86 -15.14 -15.09 1.83
N TYR A 87 -15.85 -14.11 2.38
CA TYR A 87 -16.42 -14.16 3.71
C TYR A 87 -17.90 -13.82 3.70
N ASP A 88 -18.63 -14.50 4.58
CA ASP A 88 -20.01 -14.18 4.89
C ASP A 88 -20.11 -13.34 6.17
N ILE A 89 -19.62 -12.09 6.11
CA ILE A 89 -19.55 -11.21 7.28
C ILE A 89 -20.92 -10.63 7.59
N GLN A 90 -21.32 -10.69 8.85
CA GLN A 90 -22.53 -10.06 9.38
C GLN A 90 -22.22 -9.19 10.59
N VAL A 91 -23.03 -8.16 10.82
CA VAL A 91 -23.02 -7.38 12.06
C VAL A 91 -24.36 -7.55 12.76
N VAL A 92 -24.30 -7.88 14.04
CA VAL A 92 -25.46 -8.25 14.86
C VAL A 92 -25.37 -7.55 16.23
N PRO A 93 -26.48 -7.37 16.96
CA PRO A 93 -26.42 -6.95 18.36
C PRO A 93 -25.50 -7.87 19.17
N SER A 94 -24.76 -7.31 20.12
CA SER A 94 -23.78 -8.05 20.88
C SER A 94 -24.42 -9.20 21.67
N GLY A 95 -23.85 -10.41 21.54
CA GLY A 95 -24.39 -11.63 22.13
C GLY A 95 -25.62 -12.20 21.41
N ALA A 96 -26.01 -11.66 20.26
CA ALA A 96 -27.09 -12.17 19.42
C ALA A 96 -26.57 -12.64 18.06
N THR A 97 -27.40 -13.36 17.32
CA THR A 97 -27.18 -13.71 15.89
C THR A 97 -28.25 -13.09 14.98
N SER A 98 -29.21 -12.36 15.56
CA SER A 98 -30.33 -11.75 14.86
C SER A 98 -30.89 -10.55 15.68
N PRO A 99 -31.42 -9.50 15.03
CA PRO A 99 -31.45 -9.29 13.58
C PRO A 99 -30.05 -9.07 13.02
N VAL A 100 -29.82 -9.54 11.79
CA VAL A 100 -28.65 -9.14 11.02
C VAL A 100 -28.83 -7.69 10.63
N VAL A 101 -27.96 -6.84 11.16
CA VAL A 101 -28.02 -5.38 10.99
C VAL A 101 -27.27 -4.95 9.74
N LEU A 102 -26.20 -5.68 9.43
CA LEU A 102 -25.46 -5.56 8.19
C LEU A 102 -25.15 -6.96 7.68
N ASP A 103 -25.49 -7.23 6.43
CA ASP A 103 -25.14 -8.48 5.75
C ASP A 103 -24.19 -8.16 4.59
N LEU A 104 -22.96 -8.65 4.71
CA LEU A 104 -21.92 -8.54 3.69
C LEU A 104 -21.56 -9.93 3.13
N SER A 105 -22.54 -10.82 3.05
CA SER A 105 -22.32 -12.17 2.53
C SER A 105 -21.77 -12.19 1.11
N GLY A 106 -20.82 -13.09 0.84
CA GLY A 106 -20.10 -13.20 -0.42
C GLY A 106 -19.03 -12.13 -0.66
N THR A 107 -18.66 -11.33 0.35
CA THR A 107 -17.63 -10.31 0.19
C THR A 107 -16.26 -10.95 0.00
N THR A 108 -15.59 -10.62 -1.10
CA THR A 108 -14.23 -11.09 -1.38
C THR A 108 -13.18 -10.08 -0.90
N LEU A 109 -12.35 -10.52 0.04
CA LEU A 109 -11.22 -9.79 0.58
C LEU A 109 -9.94 -10.24 -0.12
N ASN A 110 -9.36 -9.36 -0.92
CA ASN A 110 -8.15 -9.62 -1.68
C ASN A 110 -6.92 -9.58 -0.76
N SER A 111 -5.88 -10.34 -1.15
CA SER A 111 -4.55 -10.25 -0.54
C SER A 111 -4.05 -8.81 -0.53
N ARG A 112 -3.54 -8.35 0.61
CA ARG A 112 -3.12 -6.97 0.90
C ARG A 112 -4.23 -5.92 0.75
N GLY A 113 -5.50 -6.33 0.76
CA GLY A 113 -6.63 -5.42 0.71
C GLY A 113 -6.91 -4.75 2.05
N TYR A 114 -7.26 -3.45 2.00
CA TYR A 114 -7.75 -2.67 3.14
C TYR A 114 -9.20 -2.28 2.88
N TYR A 115 -10.08 -2.56 3.82
CA TYR A 115 -11.52 -2.39 3.70
C TYR A 115 -12.04 -1.58 4.88
N PHE A 116 -13.06 -0.76 4.63
CA PHE A 116 -13.79 -0.07 5.68
C PHE A 116 -15.27 -0.36 5.54
N VAL A 117 -15.86 -0.72 6.65
CA VAL A 117 -17.25 -1.12 6.76
C VAL A 117 -17.89 -0.22 7.79
N ALA A 118 -18.88 0.56 7.37
CA ALA A 118 -19.71 1.30 8.30
C ALA A 118 -21.16 0.85 8.16
N ALA A 119 -21.75 0.46 9.30
CA ALA A 119 -23.19 0.38 9.43
C ALA A 119 -23.68 1.67 10.11
N VAL A 120 -24.56 2.41 9.44
CA VAL A 120 -25.08 3.70 9.90
C VAL A 120 -26.61 3.71 9.87
N ASN A 121 -27.22 4.83 10.26
CA ASN A 121 -28.68 5.01 10.35
C ASN A 121 -29.31 4.30 11.57
N ARG A 122 -30.34 3.48 11.38
CA ARG A 122 -31.15 2.88 12.47
C ARG A 122 -31.33 1.38 12.29
N LEU A 123 -31.51 0.62 13.38
CA LEU A 123 -31.75 -0.83 13.36
C LEU A 123 -32.94 -1.23 12.47
N ALA A 124 -34.00 -0.41 12.46
CA ALA A 124 -35.20 -0.68 11.66
C ALA A 124 -35.00 -0.41 10.16
N ASP A 125 -33.97 0.36 9.78
CA ASP A 125 -33.64 0.72 8.40
C ASP A 125 -32.13 1.01 8.29
N PRO A 126 -31.27 -0.03 8.38
CA PRO A 126 -29.83 0.18 8.43
C PRO A 126 -29.36 0.73 7.08
N GLY A 127 -28.73 1.90 7.14
CA GLY A 127 -28.05 2.51 6.00
C GLY A 127 -26.67 1.87 5.89
N ILE A 128 -26.42 1.16 4.80
CA ILE A 128 -25.13 0.51 4.57
C ILE A 128 -24.26 1.43 3.72
N ALA A 129 -23.08 1.77 4.24
CA ALA A 129 -22.00 2.31 3.45
C ALA A 129 -20.82 1.35 3.53
N LEU A 130 -20.87 0.27 2.73
CA LEU A 130 -19.66 -0.49 2.43
C LEU A 130 -18.89 0.30 1.37
N THR A 131 -17.71 0.79 1.73
CA THR A 131 -16.76 1.34 0.76
C THR A 131 -15.50 0.50 0.82
N VAL A 132 -15.12 -0.08 -0.31
CA VAL A 132 -13.78 -0.62 -0.46
C VAL A 132 -12.82 0.57 -0.43
N ILE A 133 -12.26 0.88 0.74
CA ILE A 133 -11.25 1.95 0.83
C ILE A 133 -9.99 1.56 0.01
N GLY A 134 -9.77 0.26 -0.21
CA GLY A 134 -8.73 -0.30 -1.08
C GLY A 134 -9.13 -0.60 -2.54
N GLY A 135 -10.29 -0.11 -3.03
CA GLY A 135 -10.65 -0.13 -4.46
C GLY A 135 -10.16 1.14 -5.18
N ASN A 136 -9.68 2.11 -4.40
CA ASN A 136 -8.91 3.19 -4.94
C ASN A 136 -7.48 2.70 -5.20
N THR A 137 -7.21 2.31 -6.44
CA THR A 137 -6.21 3.06 -7.20
C THR A 137 -6.61 4.54 -7.19
N ILE A 138 -6.54 5.20 -6.04
CA ILE A 138 -6.26 6.62 -6.04
C ILE A 138 -4.76 6.66 -6.29
N ASP A 139 -4.41 6.98 -7.52
CA ASP A 139 -3.39 8.00 -7.74
C ASP A 139 -3.62 9.09 -6.67
N GLY A 140 -2.99 8.94 -5.49
CA GLY A 140 -3.08 9.93 -4.42
C GLY A 140 -3.13 9.49 -2.94
N LEU A 141 -3.16 8.21 -2.53
CA LEU A 141 -2.86 7.88 -1.11
C LEU A 141 -1.34 7.87 -0.89
N PRO A 142 -0.81 8.29 0.28
CA PRO A 142 0.62 8.38 0.55
C PRO A 142 1.25 7.00 0.72
N LYS A 143 1.44 6.34 -0.41
CA LYS A 143 2.56 5.47 -0.71
C LYS A 143 3.85 6.27 -0.48
N GLY A 144 4.64 5.87 0.52
CA GLY A 144 5.87 6.51 1.01
C GLY A 144 6.15 7.95 0.58
N ASN A 145 5.45 8.96 1.10
CA ASN A 145 5.67 10.43 0.98
C ASN A 145 6.33 11.00 -0.31
N GLY A 146 6.28 10.33 -1.46
CA GLY A 146 7.07 10.70 -2.63
C GLY A 146 7.15 9.61 -3.71
N THR A 147 7.50 10.04 -4.92
CA THR A 147 7.84 9.15 -6.05
C THR A 147 9.10 8.35 -5.76
N ILE A 148 9.44 7.39 -6.63
CA ILE A 148 10.73 6.69 -6.60
C ILE A 148 11.90 7.67 -6.46
N VAL A 149 11.85 8.77 -7.21
CA VAL A 149 12.93 9.77 -7.18
C VAL A 149 12.95 10.53 -5.86
N ASP A 150 11.80 10.90 -5.30
CA ASP A 150 11.73 11.63 -4.03
C ASP A 150 12.24 10.79 -2.86
N VAL A 151 11.88 9.49 -2.85
CA VAL A 151 12.39 8.54 -1.86
C VAL A 151 13.89 8.34 -2.03
N ALA A 152 14.39 8.20 -3.26
CA ALA A 152 15.81 8.05 -3.52
C ALA A 152 16.63 9.28 -3.08
N VAL A 153 16.10 10.49 -3.28
CA VAL A 153 16.71 11.75 -2.81
C VAL A 153 16.79 11.80 -1.29
N ALA A 154 15.73 11.38 -0.59
CA ALA A 154 15.65 11.47 0.88
C ALA A 154 16.50 10.41 1.61
N ASP A 155 16.76 9.27 0.97
CA ASP A 155 17.43 8.12 1.58
C ASP A 155 18.96 8.31 1.74
N GLY A 156 19.57 9.12 0.87
CA GLY A 156 20.98 9.50 0.96
C GLY A 156 21.98 8.44 0.48
N ARG A 157 21.55 7.21 0.20
CA ARG A 157 22.42 6.15 -0.39
C ARG A 157 22.42 6.11 -1.91
N PHE A 158 21.60 6.95 -2.56
CA PHE A 158 21.36 6.96 -4.01
C PHE A 158 21.78 8.28 -4.64
N THR A 159 22.72 9.02 -4.05
CA THR A 159 23.06 10.37 -4.51
C THR A 159 23.59 10.37 -5.95
N THR A 160 24.39 9.36 -6.31
CA THR A 160 24.96 9.16 -7.65
C THR A 160 23.90 8.70 -8.65
N LEU A 161 22.99 7.83 -8.23
CA LEU A 161 21.84 7.40 -9.05
C LEU A 161 20.94 8.60 -9.40
N VAL A 162 20.60 9.42 -8.41
CA VAL A 162 19.77 10.61 -8.62
C VAL A 162 20.46 11.60 -9.56
N ALA A 163 21.76 11.86 -9.37
CA ALA A 163 22.52 12.73 -10.26
C ALA A 163 22.55 12.19 -11.71
N ALA A 164 22.71 10.88 -11.88
CA ALA A 164 22.68 10.21 -13.17
C ALA A 164 21.30 10.33 -13.85
N LEU A 165 20.20 10.14 -13.10
CA LEU A 165 18.84 10.31 -13.62
C LEU A 165 18.57 11.75 -14.08
N GLN A 166 19.08 12.74 -13.37
CA GLN A 166 18.99 14.15 -13.74
C GLN A 166 19.80 14.46 -15.01
N ALA A 167 21.06 13.99 -15.07
CA ALA A 167 21.91 14.17 -16.24
C ALA A 167 21.31 13.50 -17.50
N ALA A 168 20.68 12.34 -17.33
CA ALA A 168 20.03 11.59 -18.39
C ALA A 168 18.62 12.09 -18.75
N GLY A 169 18.07 13.09 -18.03
CA GLY A 169 16.72 13.59 -18.25
C GLY A 169 15.60 12.57 -17.99
N LEU A 170 15.86 11.52 -17.21
CA LEU A 170 14.89 10.47 -16.86
C LEU A 170 14.14 10.75 -15.55
N ASP A 171 14.58 11.76 -14.81
CA ASP A 171 14.00 12.23 -13.57
C ASP A 171 12.48 12.46 -13.65
N SER A 172 12.00 13.17 -14.68
CA SER A 172 10.56 13.42 -14.88
C SER A 172 9.78 12.16 -15.26
N ALA A 173 10.38 11.26 -16.05
CA ALA A 173 9.75 10.01 -16.45
C ALA A 173 9.54 9.08 -15.23
N LEU A 174 10.53 8.97 -14.36
CA LEU A 174 10.43 8.18 -13.12
C LEU A 174 9.69 8.88 -11.98
N ARG A 175 9.30 10.15 -12.15
CA ARG A 175 8.28 10.81 -11.33
C ARG A 175 6.86 10.64 -11.88
N GLY A 176 6.72 10.20 -13.13
CA GLY A 176 5.43 10.00 -13.80
C GLY A 176 4.58 8.90 -13.18
N ASN A 177 3.38 8.74 -13.74
CA ASN A 177 2.44 7.71 -13.30
C ASN A 177 3.03 6.32 -13.62
N GLY A 178 3.43 5.62 -12.55
CA GLY A 178 3.87 4.23 -12.63
C GLY A 178 2.67 3.27 -12.78
N PRO A 179 2.78 2.02 -12.30
CA PRO A 179 3.82 1.53 -11.39
C PRO A 179 5.13 1.14 -12.07
N PHE A 180 6.25 1.37 -11.37
CA PHE A 180 7.58 0.90 -11.74
C PHE A 180 8.22 0.06 -10.62
N THR A 181 9.14 -0.81 -11.00
CA THR A 181 10.04 -1.51 -10.08
C THR A 181 11.46 -1.09 -10.43
N VAL A 182 12.16 -0.47 -9.48
CA VAL A 182 13.52 0.04 -9.70
C VAL A 182 14.49 -0.76 -8.86
N PHE A 183 15.46 -1.40 -9.52
CA PHE A 183 16.61 -1.98 -8.87
C PHE A 183 17.65 -0.87 -8.68
N ALA A 184 17.69 -0.25 -7.50
CA ALA A 184 18.49 0.94 -7.26
C ALA A 184 19.90 0.59 -6.75
N PRO A 185 20.96 0.82 -7.55
CA PRO A 185 22.33 0.67 -7.07
C PRO A 185 22.67 1.76 -6.06
N THR A 186 23.33 1.36 -4.97
CA THR A 186 23.85 2.31 -3.97
C THR A 186 25.05 3.11 -4.51
N ASP A 187 25.42 4.20 -3.84
CA ASP A 187 26.63 4.95 -4.16
C ASP A 187 27.90 4.07 -4.08
N ALA A 188 27.91 3.06 -3.20
CA ALA A 188 29.00 2.08 -3.13
C ALA A 188 29.06 1.20 -4.40
N ALA A 189 27.90 0.87 -4.99
CA ALA A 189 27.83 0.12 -6.25
C ALA A 189 28.43 0.91 -7.41
N PHE A 190 28.16 2.23 -7.48
CA PHE A 190 28.78 3.10 -8.46
C PHE A 190 30.28 3.27 -8.23
N ALA A 191 30.72 3.38 -6.98
CA ALA A 191 32.13 3.49 -6.64
C ALA A 191 32.94 2.21 -6.93
N ALA A 192 32.27 1.05 -6.98
CA ALA A 192 32.88 -0.22 -7.34
C ALA A 192 33.11 -0.38 -8.86
N LEU A 193 32.57 0.51 -9.69
CA LEU A 193 32.85 0.52 -11.12
C LEU A 193 34.33 0.85 -11.39
N PRO A 194 34.91 0.35 -12.49
CA PRO A 194 36.25 0.74 -12.90
C PRO A 194 36.41 2.26 -12.98
N ALA A 195 37.60 2.75 -12.62
CA ALA A 195 37.88 4.18 -12.65
C ALA A 195 37.69 4.74 -14.07
N GLY A 196 36.96 5.85 -14.19
CA GLY A 196 36.62 6.47 -15.47
C GLY A 196 35.28 6.01 -16.08
N THR A 197 34.65 4.96 -15.54
CA THR A 197 33.38 4.46 -16.09
C THR A 197 32.24 5.46 -15.89
N VAL A 198 32.10 6.06 -14.72
CA VAL A 198 31.02 7.03 -14.45
C VAL A 198 31.19 8.28 -15.32
N GLU A 199 32.42 8.77 -15.47
CA GLU A 199 32.75 9.90 -16.32
C GLU A 199 32.47 9.62 -17.79
N ALA A 200 32.79 8.41 -18.27
CA ALA A 200 32.49 7.98 -19.62
C ALA A 200 30.98 7.92 -19.89
N LEU A 201 30.20 7.42 -18.91
CA LEU A 201 28.74 7.38 -19.01
C LEU A 201 28.11 8.77 -19.01
N LEU A 202 28.62 9.69 -18.18
CA LEU A 202 28.15 11.09 -18.18
C LEU A 202 28.49 11.82 -19.48
N ALA A 203 29.53 11.39 -20.21
CA ALA A 203 29.87 11.91 -21.53
C ALA A 203 29.04 11.30 -22.68
N ASP A 204 28.38 10.15 -22.45
CA ASP A 204 27.54 9.44 -23.42
C ASP A 204 26.12 9.24 -22.87
N ILE A 205 25.32 10.31 -22.96
CA ILE A 205 23.96 10.36 -22.43
C ILE A 205 23.05 9.24 -22.97
N PRO A 206 23.05 8.90 -24.29
CA PRO A 206 22.29 7.75 -24.79
C PRO A 206 22.63 6.42 -24.09
N THR A 207 23.92 6.14 -23.88
CA THR A 207 24.35 4.92 -23.19
C THR A 207 23.95 4.96 -21.72
N LEU A 208 24.10 6.11 -21.05
CA LEU A 208 23.64 6.29 -19.67
C LEU A 208 22.14 6.07 -19.53
N GLN A 209 21.33 6.60 -20.45
CA GLN A 209 19.88 6.37 -20.47
C GLN A 209 19.53 4.89 -20.59
N SER A 210 20.19 4.17 -21.50
CA SER A 210 20.01 2.73 -21.68
C SER A 210 20.31 1.96 -20.39
N ILE A 211 21.43 2.24 -19.74
CA ILE A 211 21.81 1.60 -18.47
C ILE A 211 20.80 1.90 -17.37
N LEU A 212 20.41 3.17 -17.20
CA LEU A 212 19.44 3.56 -16.18
C LEU A 212 18.08 2.89 -16.42
N LEU A 213 17.61 2.81 -17.66
CA LEU A 213 16.36 2.12 -18.00
C LEU A 213 16.43 0.61 -17.83
N TYR A 214 17.62 0.01 -17.87
CA TYR A 214 17.83 -1.42 -17.59
C TYR A 214 17.65 -1.75 -16.10
N HIS A 215 17.72 -0.75 -15.22
CA HIS A 215 17.39 -0.91 -13.80
C HIS A 215 15.89 -0.78 -13.51
N VAL A 216 15.08 -0.43 -14.52
CA VAL A 216 13.66 -0.13 -14.34
C VAL A 216 12.82 -1.18 -15.05
N VAL A 217 11.87 -1.78 -14.34
CA VAL A 217 10.88 -2.71 -14.86
C VAL A 217 9.50 -2.06 -14.81
N PRO A 218 8.69 -2.12 -15.88
CA PRO A 218 7.31 -1.69 -15.84
C PRO A 218 6.47 -2.63 -14.95
N GLY A 219 5.61 -2.06 -14.11
CA GLY A 219 4.84 -2.81 -13.12
C GLY A 219 5.43 -2.70 -11.72
N LYS A 220 4.60 -2.94 -10.70
CA LYS A 220 5.04 -3.08 -9.31
C LYS A 220 5.22 -4.56 -9.03
N VAL A 221 6.47 -5.00 -8.82
CA VAL A 221 6.83 -6.38 -8.51
C VAL A 221 7.50 -6.37 -7.14
N LEU A 222 6.79 -6.90 -6.15
CA LEU A 222 7.30 -6.99 -4.78
C LEU A 222 8.21 -8.21 -4.63
N SER A 223 9.02 -8.25 -3.57
CA SER A 223 10.05 -9.28 -3.40
C SER A 223 9.52 -10.71 -3.35
N ASP A 224 8.31 -10.90 -2.81
CA ASP A 224 7.62 -12.19 -2.80
C ASP A 224 7.22 -12.67 -4.20
N GLU A 225 6.89 -11.74 -5.09
CA GLU A 225 6.66 -12.01 -6.51
C GLU A 225 7.99 -12.20 -7.24
N VAL A 226 8.99 -11.34 -7.01
CA VAL A 226 10.32 -11.41 -7.64
C VAL A 226 10.93 -12.81 -7.50
N VAL A 227 10.92 -13.40 -6.29
CA VAL A 227 11.53 -14.71 -6.04
C VAL A 227 10.84 -15.87 -6.75
N SER A 228 9.60 -15.68 -7.20
CA SER A 228 8.83 -16.67 -7.96
C SER A 228 9.05 -16.59 -9.47
N LEU A 229 9.74 -15.54 -9.95
CA LEU A 229 9.93 -15.25 -11.37
C LEU A 229 11.35 -15.65 -11.80
N GLY A 230 11.50 -16.14 -13.03
CA GLY A 230 12.82 -16.47 -13.62
C GLY A 230 13.55 -15.25 -14.21
N GLY A 231 12.83 -14.15 -14.45
CA GLY A 231 13.36 -12.92 -15.00
C GLY A 231 12.27 -11.88 -15.27
N LEU A 232 12.70 -10.64 -15.55
CA LEU A 232 11.82 -9.50 -15.81
C LEU A 232 12.32 -8.71 -17.02
N THR A 233 11.42 -8.23 -17.87
CA THR A 233 11.78 -7.32 -18.97
C THR A 233 11.83 -5.89 -18.46
N THR A 234 12.92 -5.19 -18.78
CA THR A 234 13.19 -3.82 -18.36
C THR A 234 12.63 -2.80 -19.36
N LEU A 235 12.58 -1.52 -18.99
CA LEU A 235 12.18 -0.43 -19.89
C LEU A 235 13.19 -0.21 -21.03
N GLN A 236 14.44 -0.64 -20.84
CA GLN A 236 15.45 -0.64 -21.90
C GLN A 236 15.13 -1.68 -23.00
N GLY A 237 14.33 -2.70 -22.67
CA GLY A 237 13.89 -3.77 -23.59
C GLY A 237 14.59 -5.12 -23.34
N GLY A 238 15.78 -5.11 -22.73
CA GLY A 238 16.47 -6.31 -22.26
C GLY A 238 15.80 -6.92 -21.02
N SER A 239 16.09 -8.19 -20.75
CA SER A 239 15.60 -8.87 -19.55
C SER A 239 16.70 -9.02 -18.50
N VAL A 240 16.33 -8.88 -17.23
CA VAL A 240 17.16 -9.26 -16.08
C VAL A 240 16.81 -10.66 -15.63
N ARG A 241 17.82 -11.43 -15.25
CA ARG A 241 17.68 -12.78 -14.68
C ARG A 241 17.51 -12.69 -13.18
N ILE A 242 16.55 -13.42 -12.63
CA ILE A 242 16.38 -13.51 -11.18
C ILE A 242 16.93 -14.86 -10.71
N THR A 243 17.75 -14.85 -9.67
CA THR A 243 18.27 -16.07 -9.05
C THR A 243 18.12 -16.01 -7.55
N VAL A 244 17.61 -17.09 -6.96
CA VAL A 244 17.42 -17.22 -5.52
C VAL A 244 18.25 -18.41 -5.06
N ASN A 245 19.13 -18.20 -4.08
CA ASN A 245 19.96 -19.24 -3.49
C ASN A 245 20.14 -18.98 -1.98
N GLU A 246 20.96 -19.80 -1.33
CA GLU A 246 21.24 -19.70 0.12
C GLU A 246 21.83 -18.34 0.55
N ASN A 247 22.46 -17.62 -0.38
CA ASN A 247 23.07 -16.31 -0.14
C ASN A 247 22.10 -15.13 -0.40
N GLY A 248 20.86 -15.40 -0.85
CA GLY A 248 19.82 -14.40 -1.06
C GLY A 248 19.29 -14.31 -2.48
N VAL A 249 18.75 -13.14 -2.83
CA VAL A 249 18.14 -12.84 -4.13
C VAL A 249 19.12 -12.03 -4.98
N PHE A 250 19.29 -12.43 -6.23
CA PHE A 250 20.18 -11.81 -7.20
C PHE A 250 19.43 -11.40 -8.46
N ILE A 251 19.74 -10.20 -8.95
CA ILE A 251 19.30 -9.68 -10.24
C ILE A 251 20.54 -9.63 -11.14
N ASN A 252 20.57 -10.50 -12.14
CA ASN A 252 21.80 -10.93 -12.81
C ASN A 252 22.83 -11.40 -11.78
N ASP A 253 23.89 -10.62 -11.57
CA ASP A 253 24.94 -10.90 -10.59
C ASP A 253 24.92 -9.90 -9.41
N ALA A 254 23.97 -8.95 -9.41
CA ALA A 254 23.81 -7.97 -8.34
C ALA A 254 22.98 -8.55 -7.19
N GLN A 255 23.49 -8.47 -5.96
CA GLN A 255 22.76 -8.92 -4.78
C GLN A 255 21.72 -7.87 -4.37
N VAL A 256 20.51 -8.31 -4.07
CA VAL A 256 19.47 -7.45 -3.50
C VAL A 256 19.62 -7.39 -1.99
N ASN A 257 20.04 -6.23 -1.48
CA ASN A 257 20.33 -6.02 -0.05
C ASN A 257 19.10 -5.61 0.75
N ILE A 258 18.22 -4.81 0.14
CA ILE A 258 17.00 -4.32 0.79
C ILE A 258 15.88 -4.40 -0.23
N THR A 259 14.78 -5.01 0.16
CA THR A 259 13.61 -5.17 -0.70
C THR A 259 12.44 -4.31 -0.24
N ASP A 260 11.50 -4.10 -1.16
CA ASP A 260 10.17 -3.56 -0.87
C ASP A 260 10.16 -2.15 -0.25
N ILE A 261 11.05 -1.26 -0.69
CA ILE A 261 10.93 0.16 -0.38
C ILE A 261 9.79 0.73 -1.25
N GLU A 262 8.59 0.77 -0.69
CA GLU A 262 7.39 1.19 -1.41
C GLU A 262 7.32 2.72 -1.59
N THR A 263 6.96 3.15 -2.80
CA THR A 263 6.89 4.57 -3.20
C THR A 263 5.57 4.86 -3.93
N TYR A 264 5.27 6.14 -4.18
CA TYR A 264 4.05 6.58 -4.87
C TYR A 264 3.78 5.89 -6.20
N ASN A 265 4.80 5.80 -7.03
CA ASN A 265 4.68 5.27 -8.37
C ASN A 265 5.45 3.96 -8.55
N GLY A 266 5.74 3.22 -7.47
CA GLY A 266 6.45 1.97 -7.62
C GLY A 266 6.99 1.33 -6.34
N VAL A 267 8.06 0.58 -6.53
CA VAL A 267 8.87 -0.04 -5.48
C VAL A 267 10.35 0.04 -5.86
N ILE A 268 11.20 0.23 -4.84
CA ILE A 268 12.65 0.19 -4.97
C ILE A 268 13.17 -1.08 -4.29
N HIS A 269 14.02 -1.82 -5.00
CA HIS A 269 14.85 -2.89 -4.46
C HIS A 269 16.31 -2.45 -4.55
N VAL A 270 17.00 -2.40 -3.43
CA VAL A 270 18.37 -1.88 -3.34
C VAL A 270 19.34 -2.98 -3.73
N ILE A 271 20.24 -2.67 -4.67
CA ILE A 271 21.26 -3.59 -5.16
C ILE A 271 22.68 -3.08 -4.88
N ASP A 272 23.63 -4.00 -4.80
CA ASP A 272 25.05 -3.71 -4.53
C ASP A 272 25.92 -3.47 -5.77
N THR A 273 25.38 -3.72 -6.96
CA THR A 273 26.11 -3.67 -8.23
C THR A 273 25.27 -2.97 -9.30
N VAL A 274 25.90 -2.16 -10.14
CA VAL A 274 25.22 -1.53 -11.29
C VAL A 274 24.96 -2.57 -12.37
N LEU A 275 23.71 -2.69 -12.82
CA LEU A 275 23.29 -3.57 -13.90
C LEU A 275 23.73 -2.99 -15.24
N ILE A 276 24.43 -3.80 -16.03
CA ILE A 276 24.86 -3.46 -17.39
C ILE A 276 24.16 -4.45 -18.34
N PRO A 277 23.44 -3.96 -19.38
CA PRO A 277 22.75 -4.80 -20.37
C PRO A 277 23.65 -5.76 -21.16
#